data_AF-A0A1H6QII0-F1
#
_entry.id   AF-A0A1H6QII0-F1
#
_cell.length_a   1.000
_cell.length_b   1.000
_cell.length_c   1.000
_cell.angle_alpha   90.00
_cell.angle_beta   90.00
_cell.angle_gamma   90.00
#
_symmetry.space_group_name_H-M   'P 1'
#
loop_
_entity.id
_entity.type
_entity.pdbx_description
1 polymer ?
#
loop_
_entity_poly.entity_id
_entity_poly.type
_entity_poly.pdbx_seq_one_letter_code
_entity_poly.pdbx_strand_id
1 'polypeptide(L)' 'MKCYLCGLDAQQDMSPMGKLVTCRDCGTYKISEIVLRELGSRKLNFSKMRDDLHRQRQYNATSVAEINSETAIWG' A
#
# COMPACT_ATOMS: atom_id res chain seq x y z
N MET A 1 -4.96 -11.28 -6.17
CA MET A 1 -3.71 -11.37 -5.36
C MET A 1 -4.08 -11.26 -3.88
N LYS A 2 -3.17 -11.54 -2.95
CA LYS A 2 -3.40 -11.24 -1.52
C LYS A 2 -2.93 -9.83 -1.19
N CYS A 3 -3.79 -9.01 -0.59
CA CYS A 3 -3.47 -7.65 -0.14
C CYS A 3 -2.16 -7.64 0.64
N TYR A 4 -1.26 -6.73 0.29
CA TYR A 4 0.04 -6.61 0.96
C TYR A 4 -0.10 -6.25 2.44
N LEU A 5 -1.20 -5.63 2.87
CA LEU A 5 -1.38 -5.12 4.23
C LEU A 5 -2.07 -6.11 5.18
N CYS A 6 -3.09 -6.80 4.69
CA CYS A 6 -3.92 -7.68 5.53
C CYS A 6 -3.95 -9.14 5.07
N GLY A 7 -3.35 -9.48 3.93
CA GLY A 7 -3.32 -10.84 3.40
C GLY A 7 -4.67 -11.36 2.85
N LEU A 8 -5.74 -10.57 2.90
CA LEU A 8 -7.04 -10.91 2.31
C LEU A 8 -7.02 -10.80 0.78
N ASP A 9 -8.04 -11.33 0.11
CA ASP A 9 -8.16 -11.18 -1.34
C ASP A 9 -8.29 -9.70 -1.75
N ALA A 10 -7.49 -9.34 -2.74
CA ALA A 10 -7.44 -8.02 -3.33
C ALA A 10 -7.24 -8.10 -4.85
N GLN A 11 -7.78 -7.09 -5.53
CA GLN A 11 -7.58 -6.87 -6.94
C GLN A 11 -6.34 -6.00 -7.15
N GLN A 12 -5.62 -6.26 -8.24
CA GLN A 12 -4.39 -5.54 -8.59
C GLN A 12 -4.49 -5.06 -10.02
N ASP A 13 -4.27 -3.78 -10.22
CA ASP A 13 -4.14 -3.16 -11.53
C ASP A 13 -2.75 -2.56 -11.70
N MET A 14 -2.27 -2.52 -12.94
CA MET A 14 -0.99 -1.87 -13.26
C MET A 14 -1.16 -0.36 -13.28
N SER A 15 -0.21 0.34 -12.68
CA SER A 15 -0.11 1.79 -12.71
C SER A 15 1.26 2.17 -13.29
N PRO A 16 1.40 3.27 -14.06
CA PRO A 16 2.68 3.67 -14.65
C PRO A 16 3.84 3.80 -13.65
N MET A 17 3.54 4.00 -12.36
CA MET A 17 4.54 4.17 -11.30
C MET A 17 4.40 3.13 -10.17
N GLY A 18 3.85 1.94 -10.46
CA GLY A 18 3.72 0.86 -9.48
C GLY A 18 2.48 0.01 -9.69
N LYS A 19 1.80 -0.32 -8.60
CA LYS A 19 0.58 -1.14 -8.64
C LYS A 19 -0.53 -0.45 -7.87
N LEU A 20 -1.73 -0.48 -8.43
CA LEU A 20 -2.94 -0.12 -7.73
C LEU A 20 -3.54 -1.39 -7.13
N VAL A 21 -3.76 -1.41 -5.82
CA VAL A 21 -4.31 -2.55 -5.10
C VAL A 21 -5.64 -2.14 -4.48
N THR A 22 -6.69 -2.86 -4.81
CA THR A 22 -8.03 -2.67 -4.24
C THR A 22 -8.36 -3.84 -3.33
N CYS A 23 -8.33 -3.60 -2.02
CA CYS A 23 -8.76 -4.53 -0.99
C CYS A 23 -10.14 -4.12 -0.46
N ARG A 24 -10.99 -5.06 -0.06
CA ARG A 24 -12.28 -4.74 0.55
C ARG A 24 -12.15 -4.05 1.92
N ASP A 25 -11.19 -4.50 2.74
CA ASP A 25 -11.02 -4.01 4.12
C ASP A 25 -10.03 -2.83 4.20
N CYS A 26 -8.90 -2.93 3.49
CA CYS A 26 -7.93 -1.83 3.43
C CYS A 26 -8.31 -0.76 2.39
N GLY A 27 -9.23 -1.08 1.48
CA GLY A 27 -9.62 -0.26 0.36
C GLY A 27 -8.56 -0.17 -0.76
N THR A 28 -8.78 0.75 -1.71
CA THR A 28 -7.85 1.07 -2.80
C THR A 28 -6.66 1.90 -2.34
N TYR A 29 -5.46 1.46 -2.71
CA TYR A 29 -4.19 2.14 -2.48
C TYR A 29 -3.20 1.86 -3.60
N LYS A 30 -2.25 2.77 -3.80
CA LYS A 30 -1.15 2.59 -4.73
C LYS A 30 0.10 2.19 -3.98
N ILE A 31 0.85 1.22 -4.50
CA ILE A 31 2.15 0.81 -3.96
C ILE A 31 3.21 1.03 -5.03
N SER A 32 4.26 1.78 -4.69
CA SER A 32 5.32 2.12 -5.63
C SER A 32 6.18 0.88 -5.96
N GLU A 33 6.80 0.89 -7.14
CA GLU A 33 7.68 -0.20 -7.57
C GLU A 33 8.86 -0.42 -6.61
N ILE A 34 9.37 0.67 -6.01
CA ILE A 34 10.46 0.62 -5.03
C ILE A 34 10.03 -0.21 -3.81
N VAL A 35 8.83 0.05 -3.26
CA VAL A 35 8.31 -0.71 -2.12
C VAL A 35 8.05 -2.17 -2.51
N LEU A 36 7.58 -2.43 -3.72
CA LEU A 36 7.41 -3.80 -4.23
C LEU A 36 8.74 -4.58 -4.33
N ARG A 37 9.82 -3.93 -4.76
CA ARG A 37 11.16 -4.54 -4.78
C ARG A 37 11.69 -4.80 -3.37
N GLU A 38 11.45 -3.87 -2.46
CA GLU A 38 11.83 -4.02 -1.04
C GLU A 38 10.99 -5.08 -0.33
N LEU A 39 9.71 -5.26 -0.67
CA LEU A 39 8.87 -6.34 -0.13
C LEU A 39 9.44 -7.73 -0.39
N GLY A 40 10.13 -7.92 -1.52
CA GLY A 40 10.81 -9.17 -1.84
C GLY A 40 12.17 -9.33 -1.13
N SER A 41 12.79 -8.21 -0.74
CA SER A 41 14.16 -8.18 -0.21
C SER A 41 14.25 -7.98 1.31
N ARG A 42 13.22 -7.39 1.94
CA ARG A 42 13.17 -7.02 3.36
C ARG A 42 11.79 -7.28 3.96
N LYS A 43 11.76 -7.59 5.27
CA LYS A 43 10.51 -7.64 6.04
C LYS A 43 10.04 -6.22 6.34
N LEU A 44 9.15 -5.69 5.49
CA LEU A 44 8.47 -4.43 5.77
C LEU A 44 7.46 -4.58 6.92
N ASN A 45 7.25 -3.52 7.69
CA ASN A 45 6.25 -3.51 8.76
C ASN A 45 4.87 -3.13 8.20
N PHE A 46 4.13 -4.15 7.78
CA PHE A 46 2.79 -4.03 7.20
C PHE A 46 1.77 -3.35 8.12
N SER A 47 1.92 -3.47 9.45
CA SER A 47 1.03 -2.81 10.40
C SER A 47 1.17 -1.29 10.32
N LYS A 48 2.41 -0.78 10.29
CA LYS A 48 2.64 0.67 10.14
C LYS A 48 2.13 1.20 8.80
N MET A 49 2.35 0.47 7.72
CA MET A 49 1.85 0.85 6.39
C MET A 49 0.32 0.92 6.35
N ARG A 50 -0.35 -0.04 7.02
CA ARG A 50 -1.81 -0.05 7.14
C ARG A 50 -2.31 1.15 7.96
N ASP A 51 -1.67 1.44 9.09
CA ASP A 51 -2.08 2.54 9.96
C ASP A 51 -1.87 3.91 9.28
N ASP A 52 -0.77 4.07 8.54
CA ASP A 52 -0.52 5.26 7.72
C ASP A 52 -1.55 5.42 6.60
N LEU A 53 -1.90 4.32 5.93
CA LEU A 53 -2.92 4.31 4.89
C LEU A 53 -4.31 4.70 5.43
N HIS A 54 -4.68 4.22 6.61
CA HIS A 54 -5.91 4.65 7.27
C HIS A 54 -5.85 6.13 7.65
N ARG A 55 -4.69 6.65 8.09
CA ARG A 55 -4.48 8.06 8.39
C ARG A 55 -4.59 8.94 7.14
N GLN A 56 -3.97 8.56 6.03
CA GLN A 56 -4.04 9.31 4.76
C GLN A 56 -5.49 9.44 4.26
N ARG A 57 -6.29 8.37 4.39
CA ARG A 57 -7.71 8.36 4.02
C ARG A 57 -8.56 9.29 4.87
N GLN A 58 -8.25 9.41 6.16
CA GLN A 58 -8.93 10.36 7.04
C GLN A 58 -8.60 11.81 6.67
N TYR A 59 -7.38 12.06 6.16
CA TYR A 59 -6.93 13.41 5.82
C TYR A 59 -7.35 13.86 4.41
N ASN A 60 -7.42 12.93 3.44
CA ASN A 60 -7.80 13.20 2.05
C ASN A 60 -8.65 12.07 1.47
N ALA A 61 -9.98 12.21 1.53
CA ALA A 61 -10.93 11.21 1.02
C ALA A 61 -10.96 11.07 -0.52
N THR A 62 -10.43 12.07 -1.24
CA THR A 62 -10.47 12.14 -2.71
C THR A 62 -9.21 11.61 -3.40
N SER A 63 -8.11 11.46 -2.65
CA SER A 63 -6.83 11.01 -3.19
C SER A 63 -6.60 9.54 -2.86
N VAL A 64 -6.16 8.77 -3.84
CA VAL A 64 -5.75 7.38 -3.63
C VAL A 64 -4.53 7.39 -2.70
N ALA A 65 -4.65 6.77 -1.52
CA ALA A 65 -3.54 6.63 -0.57
C ALA A 65 -2.35 5.94 -1.25
N GLU A 66 -1.15 6.50 -1.09
CA GLU A 66 0.06 6.01 -1.73
C GLU A 66 1.05 5.51 -0.69
N ILE A 67 1.50 4.28 -0.88
CA ILE A 67 2.55 3.64 -0.12
C ILE A 67 3.84 3.80 -0.91
N ASN A 68 4.73 4.66 -0.40
CA ASN A 68 6.04 4.93 -0.99
C ASN A 68 7.16 4.55 -0.02
N SER A 69 8.41 4.67 -0.47
CA SER A 69 9.59 4.33 0.35
C SER A 69 9.71 5.20 1.60
N GLU A 70 9.24 6.44 1.57
CA GLU A 70 9.31 7.35 2.72
C GLU A 70 8.39 6.88 3.86
N THR A 71 7.17 6.43 3.52
CA THR A 71 6.20 5.90 4.50
C THR A 71 6.45 4.44 4.86
N ALA A 72 6.99 3.63 3.95
CA ALA A 72 7.19 2.19 4.17
C ALA A 72 8.57 1.81 4.75
N ILE A 73 9.61 2.64 4.53
CA ILE A 73 11.00 2.33 4.92
C ILE A 73 11.47 3.18 6.12
N TRP A 74 10.93 4.39 6.30
CA TRP A 74 11.38 5.33 7.34
C TRP A 74 10.32 5.64 8.42
N GLY A 75 9.15 4.99 8.37
CA GLY A 75 8.05 5.14 9.34
C GLY A 75 8.19 4.31 10.61
#